data_AF-A0A1H9YNL3-F1
#
_entry.id   AF-A0A1H9YNL3-F1
#
_cell.length_a   1.000
_cell.length_b   1.000
_cell.length_c   1.000
_cell.angle_alpha   90.00
_cell.angle_beta   90.00
_cell.angle_gamma   90.00
#
_symmetry.space_group_name_H-M   'P 1'
#
loop_
_entity.id
_entity.type
_entity.pdbx_description
1 polymer ?
#
loop_
_entity_poly.entity_id
_entity_poly.type
_entity_poly.pdbx_seq_one_letter_code
_entity_poly.pdbx_strand_id
1 'polypeptide(L)'
;MNLDDIDVDALQNEIQGDGLLDEVREEHMPDSNTMSEEAINKWEDENYEITPDSVKENADHLLQSLLKREQDLYNHYQSQVYSQTLVYFLKNHYDVGQTALSSFDNDDDDDMEYADYATLQSLFTSLEEDYKSTDGFVSYFEKILPKIYPAMDAISVSAQQSRRKRAGSSLQSHLLNLFDRASFTVENVISAGNGHIYQIKKKNEPDDVGTVDVYISCLTTMRDRFRQSLSDSSAVLSKENQRRFIATASGTTLITASAADDVTIKKVREVTNEGFTLIVFEEVKNKQFPGIEGVISYKEFFSDQLPEILNIDR
;
A
#
# COMPACT_ATOMS: atom_id res chain seq x y z
N MET A 1 -33.55 -14.65 17.98
CA MET A 1 -32.18 -14.17 18.26
C MET A 1 -32.16 -12.67 17.99
N ASN A 2 -32.07 -11.86 19.04
CA ASN A 2 -31.90 -10.41 18.88
C ASN A 2 -30.46 -10.16 18.41
N LEU A 3 -30.18 -8.99 17.82
CA LEU A 3 -28.80 -8.55 17.55
C LEU A 3 -27.89 -8.59 18.80
N ASP A 4 -28.48 -8.67 20.00
CA ASP A 4 -27.82 -8.75 21.29
C ASP A 4 -27.07 -10.08 21.56
N ASP A 5 -27.26 -11.13 20.75
CA ASP A 5 -26.67 -12.46 20.99
C ASP A 5 -25.38 -12.75 20.18
N ILE A 6 -24.95 -11.86 19.28
CA ILE A 6 -23.72 -12.03 18.49
C ILE A 6 -22.61 -11.16 19.10
N ASP A 7 -21.52 -11.79 19.52
CA ASP A 7 -20.32 -11.09 19.97
C ASP A 7 -19.65 -10.42 18.75
N VAL A 8 -19.90 -9.11 18.60
CA VAL A 8 -19.39 -8.31 17.48
C VAL A 8 -17.86 -8.23 17.50
N ASP A 9 -17.24 -8.18 18.68
CA ASP A 9 -15.79 -8.08 18.80
C ASP A 9 -15.13 -9.41 18.41
N ALA A 10 -15.70 -10.54 18.84
CA ALA A 10 -15.25 -11.86 18.40
C ALA A 10 -15.39 -12.03 16.88
N LEU A 11 -16.53 -11.63 16.30
CA LEU A 11 -16.76 -11.66 14.86
C LEU A 11 -15.74 -10.81 14.09
N GLN A 12 -15.42 -9.61 14.59
CA GLN A 12 -14.41 -8.76 13.98
C GLN A 12 -13.03 -9.41 14.02
N ASN A 13 -12.65 -10.04 15.12
CA ASN A 13 -11.37 -10.73 15.28
C ASN A 13 -11.25 -11.95 14.37
N GLU A 14 -12.32 -12.73 14.18
CA GLU A 14 -12.34 -13.87 13.24
C GLU A 14 -12.16 -13.43 11.78
N ILE A 15 -12.62 -12.22 11.43
CA ILE A 15 -12.54 -11.69 10.06
C ILE A 15 -11.23 -10.96 9.81
N GLN A 16 -10.74 -10.16 10.76
CA GLN A 16 -9.60 -9.26 10.61
C GLN A 16 -8.30 -9.85 11.19
N GLY A 17 -7.19 -9.10 11.15
CA GLY A 17 -5.91 -9.55 11.69
C GLY A 17 -5.39 -10.78 10.95
N ASP A 18 -5.02 -11.80 11.71
CA ASP A 18 -4.57 -13.12 11.23
C ASP A 18 -5.77 -14.09 11.01
N GLY A 19 -6.99 -13.56 10.90
CA GLY A 19 -8.22 -14.32 10.65
C GLY A 19 -8.51 -14.55 9.16
N LEU A 20 -9.79 -14.74 8.82
CA LEU A 20 -10.26 -15.16 7.50
C LEU A 20 -9.75 -14.28 6.35
N LEU A 21 -9.65 -12.96 6.55
CA LEU A 21 -9.14 -12.08 5.51
C LEU A 21 -7.67 -12.28 5.19
N ASP A 22 -6.86 -12.76 6.14
CA ASP A 22 -5.45 -13.03 5.89
C ASP A 22 -5.31 -14.27 5.01
N GLU A 23 -6.01 -15.35 5.36
CA GLU A 23 -6.10 -16.58 4.57
C GLU A 23 -6.50 -16.30 3.10
N VAL A 24 -7.59 -15.54 2.90
CA VAL A 24 -8.07 -15.19 1.55
C VAL A 24 -7.08 -14.28 0.82
N ARG A 25 -6.32 -13.43 1.52
CA ARG A 25 -5.30 -12.57 0.91
C ARG A 25 -4.09 -13.38 0.45
N GLU A 26 -3.63 -14.34 1.26
CA GLU A 26 -2.50 -15.19 0.91
C GLU A 26 -2.75 -15.97 -0.38
N GLU A 27 -3.99 -16.41 -0.62
CA GLU A 27 -4.35 -17.11 -1.85
C GLU A 27 -4.50 -16.18 -3.07
N HIS A 28 -5.02 -14.96 -2.89
CA HIS A 28 -5.53 -14.16 -4.00
C HIS A 28 -4.88 -12.80 -4.20
N MET A 29 -4.00 -12.32 -3.31
CA MET A 29 -3.42 -10.98 -3.43
C MET A 29 -1.91 -10.98 -3.24
N PRO A 30 -1.13 -10.66 -4.29
CA PRO A 30 0.31 -10.57 -4.16
C PRO A 30 0.73 -9.46 -3.20
N ASP A 31 1.93 -9.60 -2.62
CA ASP A 31 2.55 -8.55 -1.83
C ASP A 31 2.84 -7.29 -2.69
N SER A 32 3.24 -6.20 -2.05
CA SER A 32 3.41 -4.90 -2.75
C SER A 32 4.60 -4.89 -3.72
N ASN A 33 5.67 -5.63 -3.44
CA ASN A 33 6.82 -5.70 -4.34
C ASN A 33 6.49 -6.52 -5.58
N THR A 34 5.84 -7.68 -5.38
CA THR A 34 5.37 -8.53 -6.46
C THR A 34 4.39 -7.78 -7.39
N MET A 35 3.45 -7.02 -6.82
CA MET A 35 2.50 -6.21 -7.61
C MET A 35 3.19 -5.05 -8.35
N SER A 36 4.21 -4.45 -7.76
CA SER A 36 5.01 -3.39 -8.40
C SER A 36 5.81 -3.92 -9.60
N GLU A 37 6.40 -5.11 -9.49
CA GLU A 37 7.08 -5.79 -10.61
C GLU A 37 6.08 -6.23 -11.69
N GLU A 38 4.90 -6.74 -11.31
CA GLU A 38 3.86 -7.08 -12.28
C GLU A 38 3.40 -5.85 -13.08
N ALA A 39 3.27 -4.69 -12.42
CA ALA A 39 2.96 -3.43 -13.09
C ALA A 39 4.06 -3.00 -14.09
N ILE A 40 5.33 -3.29 -13.80
CA ILE A 40 6.45 -3.05 -14.71
C ILE A 40 6.39 -4.02 -15.90
N ASN A 41 6.31 -5.32 -15.64
CA ASN A 41 6.27 -6.35 -16.69
C ASN A 41 5.13 -6.05 -17.67
N LYS A 42 3.93 -5.73 -17.15
CA LYS A 42 2.78 -5.36 -17.96
C LYS A 42 3.00 -4.07 -18.76
N TRP A 43 3.75 -3.10 -18.22
CA TRP A 43 4.11 -1.89 -18.95
C TRP A 43 5.07 -2.21 -20.10
N GLU A 44 6.11 -3.01 -19.85
CA GLU A 44 7.12 -3.41 -20.84
C GLU A 44 6.53 -4.27 -21.96
N ASP A 45 5.63 -5.20 -21.62
CA ASP A 45 4.90 -6.04 -22.59
C ASP A 45 4.06 -5.22 -23.59
N GLU A 46 3.49 -4.10 -23.13
CA GLU A 46 2.64 -3.24 -23.95
C GLU A 46 3.43 -2.12 -24.65
N ASN A 47 4.70 -1.90 -24.28
CA ASN A 47 5.50 -0.78 -24.75
C ASN A 47 6.89 -1.24 -25.20
N TYR A 48 7.92 -0.86 -24.45
CA TYR A 48 9.32 -1.19 -24.68
C TYR A 48 9.98 -1.47 -23.32
N GLU A 49 11.14 -2.11 -23.29
CA GLU A 49 11.89 -2.34 -22.05
C GLU A 49 12.30 -1.02 -21.39
N ILE A 50 12.16 -0.90 -20.07
CA ILE A 50 12.59 0.29 -19.34
C ILE A 50 14.12 0.31 -19.28
N THR A 51 14.72 1.10 -20.16
CA THR A 51 16.17 1.30 -20.24
C THR A 51 16.63 2.50 -19.39
N PRO A 52 17.93 2.59 -19.06
CA PRO A 52 18.46 3.73 -18.31
C PRO A 52 18.17 5.09 -18.96
N ASP A 53 18.27 5.17 -20.27
CA ASP A 53 18.01 6.41 -21.01
C ASP A 53 16.52 6.77 -20.95
N SER A 54 15.63 5.78 -21.04
CA SER A 54 14.19 6.02 -20.90
C SER A 54 13.81 6.55 -19.50
N VAL A 55 14.47 6.09 -18.44
CA VAL A 55 14.25 6.63 -17.08
C VAL A 55 14.73 8.07 -17.01
N LYS A 56 15.94 8.36 -17.50
CA LYS A 56 16.48 9.74 -17.49
C LYS A 56 15.62 10.72 -18.28
N GLU A 57 15.02 10.29 -19.39
CA GLU A 57 14.22 11.17 -20.24
C GLU A 57 12.76 11.29 -19.79
N ASN A 58 12.19 10.21 -19.23
CA ASN A 58 10.74 10.04 -19.04
C ASN A 58 10.33 9.52 -17.65
N ALA A 59 11.16 9.65 -16.61
CA ALA A 59 10.87 9.14 -15.26
C ALA A 59 9.47 9.53 -14.74
N ASP A 60 9.04 10.78 -14.94
CA ASP A 60 7.71 11.23 -14.53
C ASP A 60 6.59 10.41 -15.18
N HIS A 61 6.59 10.29 -16.51
CA HIS A 61 5.57 9.55 -17.25
C HIS A 61 5.60 8.04 -16.91
N LEU A 62 6.79 7.47 -16.78
CA LEU A 62 6.97 6.07 -16.37
C LEU A 62 6.36 5.85 -14.99
N LEU A 63 6.74 6.64 -13.99
CA LEU A 63 6.26 6.50 -12.63
C LEU A 63 4.74 6.70 -12.53
N GLN A 64 4.17 7.69 -13.24
CA GLN A 64 2.71 7.88 -13.31
C GLN A 64 2.00 6.66 -13.90
N SER A 65 2.55 6.11 -14.99
CA SER A 65 1.98 4.95 -15.68
C SER A 65 2.04 3.70 -14.80
N LEU A 66 3.15 3.48 -14.12
CA LEU A 66 3.36 2.35 -13.22
C LEU A 66 2.42 2.40 -12.02
N LEU A 67 2.34 3.55 -11.34
CA LEU A 67 1.42 3.77 -10.21
C LEU A 67 -0.05 3.53 -10.61
N LYS A 68 -0.45 3.98 -11.80
CA LYS A 68 -1.81 3.75 -12.32
C LYS A 68 -2.06 2.26 -12.58
N ARG A 69 -1.10 1.56 -13.18
CA ARG A 69 -1.21 0.12 -13.45
C ARG A 69 -1.25 -0.71 -12.17
N GLU A 70 -0.41 -0.40 -11.20
CA GLU A 70 -0.44 -1.04 -9.88
C GLU A 70 -1.80 -0.82 -9.21
N GLN A 71 -2.36 0.39 -9.30
CA GLN A 71 -3.70 0.68 -8.77
C GLN A 71 -4.79 -0.14 -9.46
N ASP A 72 -4.70 -0.36 -10.78
CA ASP A 72 -5.63 -1.21 -11.54
C ASP A 72 -5.50 -2.69 -11.15
N LEU A 73 -4.26 -3.20 -11.01
CA LEU A 73 -3.99 -4.55 -10.50
C LEU A 73 -4.54 -4.74 -9.09
N TYR A 74 -4.25 -3.79 -8.19
CA TYR A 74 -4.78 -3.81 -6.83
C TYR A 74 -6.30 -3.85 -6.83
N ASN A 75 -6.97 -3.04 -7.66
CA ASN A 75 -8.43 -3.02 -7.75
C ASN A 75 -8.99 -4.37 -8.22
N HIS A 76 -8.30 -5.05 -9.13
CA HIS A 76 -8.64 -6.40 -9.57
C HIS A 76 -8.56 -7.39 -8.39
N TYR A 77 -7.40 -7.47 -7.73
CA TYR A 77 -7.19 -8.40 -6.61
C TYR A 77 -8.08 -8.09 -5.39
N GLN A 78 -8.33 -6.82 -5.08
CA GLN A 78 -9.21 -6.45 -3.96
C GLN A 78 -10.64 -6.99 -4.16
N SER A 79 -11.10 -7.07 -5.42
CA SER A 79 -12.44 -7.59 -5.74
C SER A 79 -12.53 -9.10 -5.52
N GLN A 80 -11.40 -9.80 -5.70
CA GLN A 80 -11.28 -11.24 -5.45
C GLN A 80 -11.12 -11.55 -3.96
N VAL A 81 -10.50 -10.65 -3.19
CA VAL A 81 -10.36 -10.82 -1.74
C VAL A 81 -11.62 -10.35 -1.01
N TYR A 82 -11.86 -9.05 -0.97
CA TYR A 82 -12.82 -8.45 -0.03
C TYR A 82 -14.27 -8.73 -0.38
N SER A 83 -14.61 -8.74 -1.68
CA SER A 83 -15.99 -9.03 -2.09
C SER A 83 -16.33 -10.51 -2.05
N GLN A 84 -15.32 -11.40 -1.98
CA GLN A 84 -15.54 -12.85 -1.93
C GLN A 84 -15.25 -13.46 -0.56
N THR A 85 -14.75 -12.71 0.43
CA THR A 85 -14.36 -13.26 1.74
C THR A 85 -15.45 -14.11 2.39
N LEU A 86 -16.69 -13.60 2.46
CA LEU A 86 -17.80 -14.34 3.05
C LEU A 86 -18.26 -15.52 2.16
N VAL A 87 -18.05 -15.43 0.85
CA VAL A 87 -18.32 -16.54 -0.08
C VAL A 87 -17.28 -17.65 0.10
N TYR A 88 -16.01 -17.30 0.29
CA TYR A 88 -14.94 -18.22 0.62
C TYR A 88 -15.24 -18.95 1.93
N PHE A 89 -15.65 -18.20 2.97
CA PHE A 89 -16.10 -18.80 4.23
C PHE A 89 -17.20 -19.86 4.03
N LEU A 90 -18.26 -19.51 3.29
CA LEU A 90 -19.37 -20.42 3.01
C LEU A 90 -18.93 -21.70 2.29
N LYS A 91 -17.96 -21.60 1.38
CA LYS A 91 -17.48 -22.74 0.59
C LYS A 91 -16.52 -23.65 1.35
N ASN A 92 -15.68 -23.08 2.20
CA ASN A 92 -14.53 -23.79 2.77
C ASN A 92 -14.68 -24.10 4.27
N HIS A 93 -15.46 -23.32 5.02
CA HIS A 93 -15.52 -23.44 6.48
C HIS A 93 -16.93 -23.66 7.04
N TYR A 94 -17.99 -23.24 6.35
CA TYR A 94 -19.36 -23.32 6.87
C TYR A 94 -19.86 -24.77 7.04
N ASP A 95 -19.83 -25.58 5.97
CA ASP A 95 -20.31 -26.97 6.03
C ASP A 95 -19.38 -27.88 6.84
N VAL A 96 -18.06 -27.61 6.81
CA VAL A 96 -17.05 -28.35 7.59
C VAL A 96 -17.31 -28.16 9.10
N GLY A 97 -17.64 -26.93 9.50
CA GLY A 97 -18.00 -26.59 10.89
C GLY A 97 -19.34 -27.17 11.34
N GLN A 98 -20.34 -27.26 10.46
CA GLN A 98 -21.64 -27.88 10.79
C GLN A 98 -21.50 -29.37 11.14
N THR A 99 -20.66 -30.12 10.41
CA THR A 99 -20.32 -31.50 10.77
C THR A 99 -19.65 -31.60 12.15
N ALA A 100 -18.72 -30.69 12.47
CA ALA A 100 -18.03 -30.67 13.75
C ALA A 100 -18.96 -30.28 14.93
N LEU A 101 -19.85 -29.30 14.73
CA LEU A 101 -20.86 -28.90 15.72
C LEU A 101 -21.90 -30.01 15.98
N SER A 102 -22.26 -30.79 14.98
CA SER A 102 -23.17 -31.94 15.17
C SER A 102 -22.54 -33.09 15.96
N SER A 103 -21.21 -33.13 16.06
CA SER A 103 -20.46 -34.08 16.89
C SER A 103 -20.27 -33.64 18.35
N PHE A 104 -20.68 -32.43 18.73
CA PHE A 104 -20.68 -31.99 20.15
C PHE A 104 -21.70 -32.72 21.04
N ASP A 105 -22.61 -33.51 20.46
CA ASP A 105 -23.54 -34.36 21.22
C ASP A 105 -22.95 -35.72 21.62
N ASN A 106 -21.69 -36.04 21.27
CA ASN A 106 -21.02 -37.26 21.72
C ASN A 106 -19.66 -36.96 22.36
N ASP A 107 -19.58 -37.31 23.65
CA ASP A 107 -18.45 -37.16 24.56
C ASP A 107 -17.10 -37.71 24.04
N ASP A 108 -16.04 -37.13 24.63
CA ASP A 108 -14.68 -37.65 24.82
C ASP A 108 -13.77 -37.74 23.59
N ASP A 109 -13.12 -36.61 23.22
CA ASP A 109 -11.71 -36.61 22.82
C ASP A 109 -11.10 -35.19 22.98
N ASP A 110 -10.13 -35.09 23.89
CA ASP A 110 -9.55 -33.86 24.47
C ASP A 110 -8.54 -33.10 23.59
N ASP A 111 -8.51 -33.30 22.26
CA ASP A 111 -7.50 -32.68 21.37
C ASP A 111 -8.03 -32.34 19.96
N MET A 112 -9.22 -31.73 19.85
CA MET A 112 -9.73 -31.20 18.56
C MET A 112 -10.06 -29.70 18.61
N GLU A 113 -9.04 -28.89 18.31
CA GLU A 113 -9.11 -27.44 18.06
C GLU A 113 -9.73 -27.19 16.66
N TYR A 114 -11.06 -27.16 16.53
CA TYR A 114 -11.74 -27.18 15.21
C TYR A 114 -12.95 -26.23 15.05
N ALA A 115 -12.80 -24.96 15.39
CA ALA A 115 -13.59 -23.93 14.72
C ALA A 115 -12.84 -22.59 14.74
N ASP A 116 -11.93 -22.38 13.77
CA ASP A 116 -11.22 -21.10 13.60
C ASP A 116 -12.17 -19.88 13.49
N TYR A 117 -13.45 -20.11 13.16
CA TYR A 117 -14.45 -19.10 12.86
C TYR A 117 -15.85 -19.39 13.47
N ALA A 118 -15.90 -19.74 14.77
CA ALA A 118 -17.14 -20.17 15.45
C ALA A 118 -18.26 -19.10 15.45
N THR A 119 -17.91 -17.82 15.60
CA THR A 119 -18.86 -16.71 15.61
C THR A 119 -19.45 -16.49 14.22
N LEU A 120 -18.62 -16.58 13.18
CA LEU A 120 -19.02 -16.50 11.78
C LEU A 120 -19.94 -17.68 11.41
N GLN A 121 -19.64 -18.89 11.88
CA GLN A 121 -20.52 -20.06 11.73
C GLN A 121 -21.89 -19.84 12.37
N SER A 122 -21.92 -19.37 13.63
CA SER A 122 -23.16 -19.05 14.35
C SER A 122 -24.00 -18.00 13.61
N LEU A 123 -23.35 -16.92 13.12
CA LEU A 123 -24.00 -15.90 12.30
C LEU A 123 -24.68 -16.53 11.08
N PHE A 124 -23.94 -17.30 10.25
CA PHE A 124 -24.48 -17.87 9.03
C PHE A 124 -25.56 -18.94 9.27
N THR A 125 -25.47 -19.70 10.36
CA THR A 125 -26.55 -20.61 10.80
C THR A 125 -27.82 -19.83 11.11
N SER A 126 -27.74 -18.72 11.84
CA SER A 126 -28.90 -17.86 12.11
C SER A 126 -29.48 -17.24 10.83
N LEU A 127 -28.65 -16.88 9.86
CA LEU A 127 -29.11 -16.36 8.56
C LEU A 127 -29.84 -17.46 7.75
N GLU A 128 -29.36 -18.69 7.79
CA GLU A 128 -30.01 -19.84 7.12
C GLU A 128 -31.38 -20.15 7.76
N GLU A 129 -31.50 -20.08 9.07
CA GLU A 129 -32.78 -20.21 9.79
C GLU A 129 -33.76 -19.10 9.41
N ASP A 130 -33.31 -17.84 9.34
CA ASP A 130 -34.14 -16.71 8.89
C ASP A 130 -34.61 -16.90 7.45
N TYR A 131 -33.76 -17.45 6.57
CA TYR A 131 -34.11 -17.78 5.18
C TYR A 131 -35.19 -18.86 5.11
N LYS A 132 -35.07 -19.93 5.91
CA LYS A 132 -36.03 -21.03 5.97
C LYS A 132 -37.38 -20.63 6.58
N SER A 133 -37.38 -19.65 7.49
CA SER A 133 -38.55 -19.30 8.31
C SER A 133 -39.29 -18.02 7.88
N THR A 134 -38.70 -17.20 7.00
CA THR A 134 -39.27 -15.90 6.61
C THR A 134 -39.86 -15.95 5.21
N ASP A 135 -41.17 -15.77 5.11
CA ASP A 135 -41.85 -15.60 3.84
C ASP A 135 -41.71 -14.16 3.32
N GLY A 136 -41.22 -14.02 2.08
CA GLY A 136 -41.18 -12.76 1.35
C GLY A 136 -39.81 -12.07 1.36
N PHE A 137 -39.43 -11.58 0.18
CA PHE A 137 -38.13 -10.97 -0.09
C PHE A 137 -37.79 -9.80 0.87
N VAL A 138 -38.71 -8.84 1.01
CA VAL A 138 -38.47 -7.64 1.83
C VAL A 138 -38.24 -8.01 3.30
N SER A 139 -39.12 -8.84 3.86
CA SER A 139 -39.02 -9.25 5.26
C SER A 139 -37.78 -10.09 5.57
N TYR A 140 -37.30 -10.89 4.61
CA TYR A 140 -36.03 -11.58 4.74
C TYR A 140 -34.86 -10.60 4.81
N PHE A 141 -34.75 -9.68 3.85
CA PHE A 141 -33.65 -8.70 3.81
C PHE A 141 -33.67 -7.71 4.98
N GLU A 142 -34.84 -7.33 5.48
CA GLU A 142 -34.98 -6.51 6.71
C GLU A 142 -34.36 -7.20 7.94
N LYS A 143 -34.41 -8.54 8.02
CA LYS A 143 -33.80 -9.31 9.12
C LYS A 143 -32.31 -9.53 8.92
N ILE A 144 -31.88 -9.88 7.71
CA ILE A 144 -30.49 -10.32 7.49
C ILE A 144 -29.50 -9.16 7.36
N LEU A 145 -29.89 -8.03 6.76
CA LEU A 145 -28.96 -6.91 6.52
C LEU A 145 -28.36 -6.36 7.82
N PRO A 146 -29.12 -6.13 8.90
CA PRO A 146 -28.55 -5.73 10.18
C PRO A 146 -27.60 -6.78 10.79
N LYS A 147 -27.92 -8.07 10.66
CA LYS A 147 -27.12 -9.17 11.22
C LYS A 147 -25.77 -9.35 10.53
N ILE A 148 -25.74 -9.22 9.19
CA ILE A 148 -24.52 -9.39 8.40
C ILE A 148 -23.67 -8.11 8.34
N TYR A 149 -24.25 -6.95 8.66
CA TYR A 149 -23.56 -5.66 8.58
C TYR A 149 -22.24 -5.62 9.34
N PRO A 150 -22.12 -6.10 10.60
CA PRO A 150 -20.84 -6.07 11.32
C PRO A 150 -19.72 -6.83 10.60
N ALA A 151 -20.03 -7.98 9.98
CA ALA A 151 -19.07 -8.73 9.18
C ALA A 151 -18.65 -7.95 7.92
N MET A 152 -19.61 -7.34 7.22
CA MET A 152 -19.33 -6.50 6.06
C MET A 152 -18.50 -5.26 6.41
N ASP A 153 -18.79 -4.63 7.54
CA ASP A 153 -18.07 -3.46 8.04
C ASP A 153 -16.62 -3.83 8.40
N ALA A 154 -16.42 -4.96 9.08
CA ALA A 154 -15.09 -5.49 9.38
C ALA A 154 -14.24 -5.68 8.12
N ILE A 155 -14.82 -6.25 7.05
CA ILE A 155 -14.16 -6.40 5.75
C ILE A 155 -13.85 -5.03 5.12
N SER A 156 -14.82 -4.11 5.13
CA SER A 156 -14.68 -2.76 4.57
C SER A 156 -13.56 -1.96 5.25
N VAL A 157 -13.50 -1.97 6.58
CA VAL A 157 -12.45 -1.32 7.38
C VAL A 157 -11.09 -1.90 7.02
N SER A 158 -10.97 -3.23 6.98
CA SER A 158 -9.75 -3.92 6.55
C SER A 158 -9.29 -3.53 5.14
N ALA A 159 -10.22 -3.45 4.19
CA ALA A 159 -9.93 -2.99 2.82
C ALA A 159 -9.44 -1.54 2.78
N GLN A 160 -10.01 -0.65 3.60
CA GLN A 160 -9.53 0.74 3.71
C GLN A 160 -8.12 0.83 4.30
N GLN A 161 -7.82 0.05 5.34
CA GLN A 161 -6.50 0.02 5.95
C GLN A 161 -5.43 -0.54 5.00
N SER A 162 -5.74 -1.64 4.30
CA SER A 162 -4.88 -2.25 3.27
C SER A 162 -4.55 -1.25 2.16
N ARG A 163 -5.56 -0.54 1.62
CA ARG A 163 -5.36 0.54 0.65
C ARG A 163 -4.39 1.61 1.13
N ARG A 164 -4.54 2.07 2.38
CA ARG A 164 -3.66 3.11 2.95
C ARG A 164 -2.22 2.61 3.10
N LYS A 165 -2.03 1.38 3.57
CA LYS A 165 -0.70 0.76 3.73
C LYS A 165 -0.01 0.63 2.37
N ARG A 166 -0.69 0.07 1.37
CA ARG A 166 -0.15 -0.12 0.02
C ARG A 166 0.12 1.18 -0.72
N ALA A 167 -0.78 2.15 -0.62
CA ALA A 167 -0.50 3.49 -1.15
C ALA A 167 0.72 4.14 -0.48
N GLY A 168 1.07 3.76 0.76
CA GLY A 168 2.31 4.21 1.39
C GLY A 168 3.57 3.62 0.75
N SER A 169 3.56 2.31 0.47
CA SER A 169 4.72 1.57 -0.06
C SER A 169 4.88 1.65 -1.57
N SER A 170 3.80 1.79 -2.33
CA SER A 170 3.77 1.77 -3.81
C SER A 170 4.76 2.74 -4.46
N LEU A 171 4.77 4.01 -4.02
CA LEU A 171 5.73 5.00 -4.52
C LEU A 171 7.19 4.62 -4.22
N GLN A 172 7.45 4.05 -3.04
CA GLN A 172 8.78 3.59 -2.65
C GLN A 172 9.23 2.40 -3.50
N SER A 173 8.37 1.39 -3.69
CA SER A 173 8.69 0.21 -4.51
C SER A 173 8.99 0.60 -5.95
N HIS A 174 8.18 1.48 -6.56
CA HIS A 174 8.46 1.96 -7.92
C HIS A 174 9.73 2.79 -8.02
N LEU A 175 10.07 3.61 -7.02
CA LEU A 175 11.35 4.32 -7.01
C LEU A 175 12.54 3.36 -6.92
N LEU A 176 12.46 2.33 -6.08
CA LEU A 176 13.47 1.26 -6.01
C LEU A 176 13.69 0.58 -7.36
N ASN A 177 12.60 0.26 -8.06
CA ASN A 177 12.69 -0.35 -9.37
C ASN A 177 13.29 0.60 -10.41
N LEU A 178 12.93 1.88 -10.38
CA LEU A 178 13.51 2.89 -11.27
C LEU A 178 15.00 3.13 -10.98
N PHE A 179 15.47 3.03 -9.73
CA PHE A 179 16.91 3.08 -9.44
C PHE A 179 17.66 1.95 -10.18
N ASP A 180 17.17 0.71 -10.09
CA ASP A 180 17.81 -0.42 -10.78
C ASP A 180 17.79 -0.26 -12.31
N ARG A 181 16.64 0.13 -12.89
CA ARG A 181 16.51 0.36 -14.34
C ARG A 181 17.33 1.56 -14.83
N ALA A 182 17.61 2.54 -13.98
CA ALA A 182 18.43 3.71 -14.30
C ALA A 182 19.95 3.48 -14.18
N SER A 183 20.41 2.23 -14.06
CA SER A 183 21.81 1.86 -13.81
C SER A 183 22.34 2.35 -12.46
N PHE A 184 21.52 2.32 -11.42
CA PHE A 184 21.96 2.47 -10.04
C PHE A 184 21.78 1.16 -9.27
N THR A 185 22.55 1.00 -8.21
CA THR A 185 22.43 -0.13 -7.30
C THR A 185 22.17 0.42 -5.91
N VAL A 186 21.07 -0.03 -5.30
CA VAL A 186 20.74 0.23 -3.90
C VAL A 186 21.23 -0.97 -3.10
N GLU A 187 22.34 -0.83 -2.37
CA GLU A 187 22.90 -1.93 -1.58
C GLU A 187 22.13 -2.16 -0.29
N ASN A 188 21.60 -1.09 0.29
CA ASN A 188 20.88 -1.15 1.56
C ASN A 188 19.83 -0.04 1.64
N VAL A 189 18.77 -0.32 2.40
CA VAL A 189 17.69 0.60 2.71
C VAL A 189 17.49 0.61 4.22
N ILE A 190 17.88 1.70 4.86
CA ILE A 190 17.83 1.85 6.31
C ILE A 190 16.66 2.76 6.68
N SER A 191 15.70 2.26 7.46
CA SER A 191 14.62 3.08 7.98
C SER A 191 15.15 4.19 8.89
N ALA A 192 14.74 5.43 8.61
CA ALA A 192 15.18 6.62 9.31
C ALA A 192 13.97 7.53 9.54
N GLY A 193 13.29 7.33 10.67
CA GLY A 193 12.05 8.04 10.98
C GLY A 193 10.95 7.75 9.96
N ASN A 194 10.45 8.78 9.28
CA ASN A 194 9.40 8.71 8.26
C ASN A 194 9.93 8.58 6.82
N GLY A 195 11.22 8.31 6.67
CA GLY A 195 11.85 8.05 5.38
C GLY A 195 12.86 6.92 5.48
N HIS A 196 13.64 6.79 4.42
CA HIS A 196 14.69 5.78 4.33
C HIS A 196 15.97 6.42 3.83
N ILE A 197 17.10 5.92 4.33
CA ILE A 197 18.41 6.18 3.77
C ILE A 197 18.70 5.06 2.78
N TYR A 198 18.90 5.45 1.53
CA TYR A 198 19.28 4.58 0.44
C TYR A 198 20.79 4.68 0.28
N GLN A 199 21.49 3.55 0.34
CA GLN A 199 22.91 3.46 0.07
C GLN A 199 23.09 3.14 -1.41
N ILE A 200 23.38 4.17 -2.20
CA ILE A 200 23.32 4.12 -3.67
C ILE A 200 24.72 4.19 -4.27
N LYS A 201 25.00 3.36 -5.28
CA LYS A 201 26.16 3.48 -6.17
C LYS A 201 25.74 3.30 -7.63
N LYS A 202 26.63 3.57 -8.60
CA LYS A 202 26.29 3.27 -10.01
C LYS A 202 26.44 1.78 -10.24
N LYS A 203 25.60 1.23 -11.10
CA LYS A 203 25.65 -0.18 -11.51
C LYS A 203 27.00 -0.46 -12.20
N ASN A 204 27.57 -1.63 -11.94
CA ASN A 204 28.87 -2.09 -12.44
C ASN A 204 30.10 -1.35 -11.88
N GLU A 205 29.94 -0.57 -10.81
CA GLU A 205 31.11 -0.06 -10.09
C GLU A 205 31.78 -1.15 -9.25
N PRO A 206 33.11 -1.14 -9.17
CA PRO A 206 33.82 -2.12 -8.36
C PRO A 206 33.47 -1.95 -6.86
N ASP A 207 33.57 -3.05 -6.12
CA ASP A 207 33.10 -3.13 -4.72
C ASP A 207 33.88 -2.25 -3.74
N ASP A 208 35.03 -1.71 -4.15
CA ASP A 208 35.83 -0.76 -3.39
C ASP A 208 35.30 0.68 -3.49
N VAL A 209 34.39 0.97 -4.44
CA VAL A 209 33.68 2.24 -4.51
C VAL A 209 32.54 2.22 -3.49
N GLY A 210 32.66 3.09 -2.48
CA GLY A 210 31.64 3.25 -1.44
C GLY A 210 30.30 3.76 -2.00
N THR A 211 29.22 3.43 -1.29
CA THR A 211 27.89 3.98 -1.55
C THR A 211 27.75 5.40 -1.02
N VAL A 212 26.88 6.18 -1.65
CA VAL A 212 26.44 7.47 -1.13
C VAL A 212 25.11 7.28 -0.38
N ASP A 213 25.02 7.85 0.82
CA ASP A 213 23.79 7.86 1.62
C ASP A 213 22.85 8.95 1.08
N VAL A 214 21.67 8.60 0.59
CA VAL A 214 20.61 9.54 0.18
C VAL A 214 19.37 9.32 1.02
N TYR A 215 18.88 10.37 1.70
CA TYR A 215 17.62 10.27 2.45
C TYR A 215 16.43 10.61 1.55
N ILE A 216 15.43 9.73 1.48
CA ILE A 216 14.17 9.98 0.77
C ILE A 216 12.99 9.57 1.65
N SER A 217 12.09 10.52 1.91
CA SER A 217 10.77 10.23 2.46
C SER A 217 9.74 10.18 1.33
N CYS A 218 9.09 9.02 1.16
CA CYS A 218 8.12 8.77 0.09
C CYS A 218 6.69 8.99 0.61
N LEU A 219 5.97 9.96 0.04
CA LEU A 219 4.64 10.34 0.47
C LEU A 219 3.68 10.38 -0.72
N THR A 220 2.78 9.41 -0.87
CA THR A 220 1.75 9.47 -1.93
C THR A 220 0.79 10.65 -1.78
N THR A 221 0.51 11.07 -0.54
CA THR A 221 -0.10 12.38 -0.26
C THR A 221 0.70 13.11 0.82
N MET A 222 1.01 14.40 0.64
CA MET A 222 1.75 15.19 1.61
C MET A 222 0.93 15.46 2.89
N ARG A 223 -0.30 15.97 2.77
CA ARG A 223 -1.14 16.48 3.88
C ARG A 223 -0.29 17.21 4.93
N ASP A 224 -0.39 16.86 6.20
CA ASP A 224 0.54 17.31 7.25
C ASP A 224 1.66 16.29 7.52
N ARG A 225 1.67 15.14 6.83
CA ARG A 225 2.63 14.05 7.04
C ARG A 225 4.06 14.45 6.70
N PHE A 226 4.27 15.36 5.75
CA PHE A 226 5.60 15.86 5.42
C PHE A 226 6.33 16.48 6.61
N ARG A 227 5.62 17.09 7.58
CA ARG A 227 6.23 17.65 8.79
C ARG A 227 6.88 16.58 9.67
N GLN A 228 6.35 15.36 9.63
CA GLN A 228 6.93 14.24 10.36
C GLN A 228 8.32 13.91 9.81
N SER A 229 8.50 13.97 8.49
CA SER A 229 9.80 13.85 7.82
C SER A 229 10.77 14.99 8.17
N LEU A 230 10.26 16.21 8.38
CA LEU A 230 11.09 17.36 8.77
C LEU A 230 11.56 17.27 10.24
N SER A 231 10.72 16.72 11.12
CA SER A 231 11.02 16.57 12.55
C SER A 231 11.97 15.41 12.88
N ASP A 232 12.38 14.62 11.89
CA ASP A 232 13.27 13.50 12.11
C ASP A 232 14.67 13.98 12.50
N SER A 233 15.00 13.78 13.75
CA SER A 233 16.29 14.12 14.37
C SER A 233 17.24 12.91 14.39
N SER A 234 17.09 11.99 13.43
CA SER A 234 17.96 10.82 13.37
C SER A 234 19.42 11.27 13.27
N ALA A 235 20.32 10.61 14.02
CA ALA A 235 21.74 10.95 14.03
C ALA A 235 22.38 10.92 12.61
N VAL A 236 21.72 10.26 11.66
CA VAL A 236 22.12 10.24 10.25
C VAL A 236 21.70 11.51 9.50
N LEU A 237 20.53 12.09 9.82
CA LEU A 237 20.08 13.38 9.27
C LEU A 237 20.90 14.57 9.79
N SER A 238 21.61 14.40 10.91
CA SER A 238 22.55 15.39 11.45
C SER A 238 23.94 15.38 10.81
N LYS A 239 24.23 14.47 9.85
CA LYS A 239 25.47 14.54 9.08
C LYS A 239 25.47 15.81 8.23
N GLU A 240 26.57 16.58 8.29
CA GLU A 240 26.79 17.71 7.38
C GLU A 240 26.72 17.19 5.92
N ASN A 241 26.05 17.94 5.05
CA ASN A 241 25.86 17.64 3.61
C ASN A 241 24.98 16.43 3.26
N GLN A 242 24.23 15.84 4.21
CA GLN A 242 23.26 14.78 3.89
C GLN A 242 22.23 15.29 2.87
N ARG A 243 22.15 14.63 1.71
CA ARG A 243 21.17 14.92 0.65
C ARG A 243 19.80 14.40 1.06
N ARG A 244 18.84 15.32 1.19
CA ARG A 244 17.53 15.07 1.80
C ARG A 244 16.41 15.39 0.83
N PHE A 245 15.59 14.39 0.54
CA PHE A 245 14.49 14.50 -0.39
C PHE A 245 13.16 14.10 0.23
N ILE A 246 12.09 14.77 -0.20
CA ILE A 246 10.72 14.30 -0.03
C ILE A 246 10.16 14.03 -1.42
N ALA A 247 9.87 12.77 -1.73
CA ALA A 247 9.26 12.37 -2.98
C ALA A 247 7.74 12.25 -2.81
N THR A 248 6.96 12.89 -3.67
CA THR A 248 5.50 12.84 -3.58
C THR A 248 4.77 12.70 -4.91
N ALA A 249 3.70 11.89 -4.88
CA ALA A 249 2.72 11.81 -5.96
C ALA A 249 1.60 12.86 -5.85
N SER A 250 1.65 13.72 -4.83
CA SER A 250 0.70 14.82 -4.61
C SER A 250 0.80 15.88 -5.70
N GLY A 251 -0.23 16.72 -5.83
CA GLY A 251 -0.33 17.73 -6.88
C GLY A 251 -1.01 17.19 -8.15
N THR A 252 -1.28 15.88 -8.18
CA THR A 252 -2.00 15.18 -9.25
C THR A 252 -3.26 14.52 -8.70
N THR A 253 -4.14 14.05 -9.58
CA THR A 253 -5.33 13.26 -9.20
C THR A 253 -5.05 11.76 -9.18
N LEU A 254 -3.79 11.33 -9.31
CA LEU A 254 -3.41 9.92 -9.47
C LEU A 254 -3.76 9.08 -8.23
N ILE A 255 -3.52 9.63 -7.04
CA ILE A 255 -3.77 8.92 -5.76
C ILE A 255 -5.19 9.16 -5.27
N THR A 256 -5.61 10.43 -5.20
CA THR A 256 -6.99 10.83 -4.88
C THR A 256 -7.31 12.15 -5.57
N ALA A 257 -8.60 12.43 -5.84
CA ALA A 257 -9.01 13.73 -6.34
C ALA A 257 -8.57 14.89 -5.42
N SER A 258 -8.60 14.68 -4.10
CA SER A 258 -8.16 15.68 -3.11
C SER A 258 -6.66 15.95 -3.09
N ALA A 259 -5.83 15.12 -3.75
CA ALA A 259 -4.39 15.30 -3.75
C ALA A 259 -3.92 16.39 -4.72
N ALA A 260 -4.77 16.84 -5.66
CA ALA A 260 -4.42 17.84 -6.67
C ALA A 260 -3.97 19.19 -6.07
N ASP A 261 -4.58 19.60 -4.97
CA ASP A 261 -4.29 20.86 -4.27
C ASP A 261 -3.49 20.64 -2.97
N ASP A 262 -2.98 19.44 -2.74
CA ASP A 262 -2.30 19.08 -1.48
C ASP A 262 -0.89 19.66 -1.38
N VAL A 263 -0.24 19.95 -2.51
CA VAL A 263 1.04 20.66 -2.53
C VAL A 263 0.74 22.15 -2.62
N THR A 264 1.19 22.92 -1.62
CA THR A 264 0.99 24.38 -1.59
C THR A 264 2.33 25.10 -1.45
N ILE A 265 2.38 26.36 -1.88
CA ILE A 265 3.60 27.17 -1.73
C ILE A 265 4.08 27.28 -0.28
N LYS A 266 3.16 27.27 0.68
CA LYS A 266 3.49 27.28 2.11
C LYS A 266 4.23 25.99 2.51
N LYS A 267 3.73 24.83 2.08
CA LYS A 267 4.38 23.54 2.35
C LYS A 267 5.73 23.44 1.65
N VAL A 268 5.82 23.88 0.40
CA VAL A 268 7.09 23.93 -0.35
C VAL A 268 8.14 24.74 0.42
N ARG A 269 7.80 25.96 0.84
CA ARG A 269 8.72 26.80 1.62
C ARG A 269 9.12 26.16 2.94
N GLU A 270 8.19 25.51 3.63
CA GLU A 270 8.46 24.79 4.88
C GLU A 270 9.49 23.66 4.64
N VAL A 271 9.30 22.87 3.58
CA VAL A 271 10.24 21.80 3.17
C VAL A 271 11.61 22.37 2.82
N THR A 272 11.69 23.39 1.97
CA THR A 272 12.97 23.94 1.51
C THR A 272 13.73 24.70 2.62
N ASN A 273 13.03 25.37 3.53
CA ASN A 273 13.66 26.06 4.65
C ASN A 273 14.33 25.10 5.64
N GLU A 274 13.83 23.88 5.76
CA GLU A 274 14.43 22.81 6.56
C GLU A 274 15.55 22.05 5.80
N GLY A 275 15.92 22.53 4.61
CA GLY A 275 17.02 21.97 3.81
C GLY A 275 16.67 20.71 3.03
N PHE A 276 15.37 20.41 2.84
CA PHE A 276 14.91 19.32 1.98
C PHE A 276 14.64 19.81 0.56
N THR A 277 14.87 18.94 -0.41
CA THR A 277 14.40 19.11 -1.79
C THR A 277 13.12 18.31 -2.00
N LEU A 278 12.09 18.96 -2.55
CA LEU A 278 10.83 18.33 -2.87
C LEU A 278 10.87 17.77 -4.31
N ILE A 279 10.63 16.47 -4.47
CA ILE A 279 10.47 15.80 -5.76
C ILE A 279 8.97 15.63 -6.03
N VAL A 280 8.49 16.26 -7.10
CA VAL A 280 7.10 16.19 -7.57
C VAL A 280 7.06 15.75 -9.03
N PHE A 281 5.88 15.48 -9.58
CA PHE A 281 5.77 15.30 -11.03
C PHE A 281 6.09 16.58 -11.80
N GLU A 282 6.71 16.45 -12.97
CA GLU A 282 7.09 17.56 -13.86
C GLU A 282 5.90 18.49 -14.16
N GLU A 283 4.70 17.95 -14.35
CA GLU A 283 3.49 18.75 -14.54
C GLU A 283 3.16 19.62 -13.32
N VAL A 284 3.36 19.11 -12.10
CA VAL A 284 3.11 19.83 -10.84
C VAL A 284 4.14 20.93 -10.67
N LYS A 285 5.42 20.61 -10.91
CA LYS A 285 6.50 21.61 -10.89
C LYS A 285 6.20 22.75 -11.87
N ASN A 286 5.97 22.43 -13.14
CA ASN A 286 5.82 23.43 -14.19
C ASN A 286 4.55 24.26 -14.05
N LYS A 287 3.45 23.67 -13.57
CA LYS A 287 2.17 24.37 -13.41
C LYS A 287 2.07 25.17 -12.11
N GLN A 288 2.55 24.62 -11.00
CA GLN A 288 2.30 25.18 -9.67
C GLN A 288 3.53 25.87 -9.06
N PHE A 289 4.75 25.41 -9.40
CA PHE A 289 5.99 25.87 -8.77
C PHE A 289 7.12 26.16 -9.79
N PRO A 290 6.84 26.90 -10.88
CA PRO A 290 7.84 27.14 -11.92
C PRO A 290 9.03 27.95 -11.36
N GLY A 291 10.24 27.40 -11.50
CA GLY A 291 11.48 28.07 -11.09
C GLY A 291 11.68 28.24 -9.59
N ILE A 292 10.93 27.51 -8.75
CA ILE A 292 11.14 27.53 -7.30
C ILE A 292 12.33 26.62 -6.95
N GLU A 293 13.33 27.21 -6.30
CA GLU A 293 14.50 26.48 -5.80
C GLU A 293 14.09 25.42 -4.77
N GLY A 294 14.73 24.25 -4.82
CA GLY A 294 14.40 23.12 -3.94
C GLY A 294 13.14 22.35 -4.36
N VAL A 295 12.58 22.60 -5.55
CA VAL A 295 11.53 21.77 -6.17
C VAL A 295 12.01 21.23 -7.50
N ILE A 296 12.06 19.90 -7.62
CA ILE A 296 12.52 19.20 -8.82
C ILE A 296 11.49 18.17 -9.31
N SER A 297 11.57 17.80 -10.58
CA SER A 297 10.80 16.69 -11.13
C SER A 297 11.47 15.33 -10.86
N TYR A 298 10.73 14.23 -11.04
CA TYR A 298 11.35 12.90 -11.00
C TYR A 298 12.39 12.73 -12.12
N LYS A 299 12.14 13.29 -13.30
CA LYS A 299 13.10 13.35 -14.40
C LYS A 299 14.40 14.04 -13.98
N GLU A 300 14.32 15.25 -13.45
CA GLU A 300 15.51 15.99 -12.97
C GLU A 300 16.25 15.27 -11.86
N PHE A 301 15.52 14.55 -11.00
CA PHE A 301 16.12 13.72 -9.96
C PHE A 301 17.00 12.62 -10.56
N PHE A 302 16.50 11.85 -11.53
CA PHE A 302 17.24 10.75 -12.15
C PHE A 302 18.27 11.19 -13.20
N SER A 303 18.02 12.28 -13.93
CA SER A 303 18.90 12.75 -15.02
C SER A 303 20.06 13.59 -14.50
N ASP A 304 19.84 14.40 -13.46
CA ASP A 304 20.77 15.46 -13.06
C ASP A 304 21.22 15.27 -11.61
N GLN A 305 20.28 15.32 -10.66
CA GLN A 305 20.61 15.42 -9.23
C GLN A 305 21.30 14.18 -8.69
N LEU A 306 20.74 12.99 -8.93
CA LEU A 306 21.31 11.75 -8.42
C LEU A 306 22.68 11.45 -9.06
N PRO A 307 22.89 11.56 -10.39
CA PRO A 307 24.22 11.47 -10.98
C PRO A 307 25.23 12.48 -10.41
N GLU A 308 24.82 13.73 -10.18
CA GLU A 308 25.68 14.76 -9.59
C GLU A 308 26.13 14.38 -8.18
N ILE A 309 25.19 13.94 -7.33
CA ILE A 309 25.48 13.45 -5.97
C ILE A 309 26.52 12.33 -5.99
N LEU A 310 26.34 11.35 -6.87
CA LEU A 310 27.25 10.20 -6.99
C LEU A 310 28.64 10.56 -7.54
N ASN A 311 28.80 11.73 -8.16
CA ASN A 311 30.07 12.23 -8.67
C ASN A 311 30.81 13.13 -7.67
N ILE A 312 30.09 13.85 -6.80
CA ILE A 312 30.68 14.80 -5.84
C ILE A 312 31.33 14.08 -4.65
N ASP A 313 30.74 12.96 -4.21
CA ASP A 313 31.18 12.23 -3.01
C ASP A 313 32.30 11.20 -3.31
N ARG A 314 33.14 11.47 -4.32
CA ARG A 314 34.35 10.72 -4.72
C ARG A 314 35.59 11.60 -4.72
#